data_AF-S4RXC5-F1
#
_entry.id   AF-S4RXC5-F1
#
_cell.length_a   1.000
_cell.length_b   1.000
_cell.length_c   1.000
_cell.angle_alpha   90.00
_cell.angle_beta   90.00
_cell.angle_gamma   90.00
#
_symmetry.space_group_name_H-M   'P 1'
#
loop_
_entity.id
_entity.type
_entity.pdbx_description
1 polymer ?
#
loop_
_entity_poly.entity_id
_entity_poly.type
_entity_poly.pdbx_seq_one_letter_code
_entity_poly.pdbx_strand_id
1 'polypeptide(L)'
;VTIRLLSTSVPSCKVPVAMSEEDEAAAITSYITAQEVKCVLHWYESWSGPQRERFLRDLVLKATPGKLCALLDGLQALGVSDRAPSIFECQLRLWTQWFESWSEDERNGFLNRLEQADAGFVARFYQEVAATSCQP
;
A
#
# COMPACT_ATOMS: atom_id res chain seq x y z
N VAL A 1 -27.97 -42.75 54.98
CA VAL A 1 -27.01 -42.46 53.89
C VAL A 1 -27.42 -41.12 53.30
N THR A 2 -26.68 -40.06 53.63
CA THR A 2 -27.05 -38.67 53.30
C THR A 2 -26.20 -38.20 52.12
N ILE A 3 -26.86 -37.80 51.03
CA ILE A 3 -26.21 -37.29 49.81
C ILE A 3 -25.82 -35.83 50.08
N ARG A 4 -24.52 -35.52 50.06
CA ARG A 4 -24.01 -34.14 49.97
C ARG A 4 -23.66 -33.86 48.51
N LEU A 5 -24.39 -32.91 47.91
CA LEU A 5 -24.08 -32.37 46.59
C LEU A 5 -22.71 -31.66 46.66
N LEU A 6 -21.81 -32.05 45.76
CA LEU A 6 -20.51 -31.42 45.58
C LEU A 6 -20.73 -29.99 45.07
N SER A 7 -20.31 -29.00 45.86
CA SER A 7 -20.09 -27.65 45.36
C SER A 7 -18.78 -27.66 44.57
N THR A 8 -18.88 -27.93 43.27
CA THR A 8 -17.80 -27.61 42.34
C THR A 8 -18.11 -26.25 41.75
N SER A 9 -17.37 -25.24 42.22
CA SER A 9 -17.30 -23.94 41.55
C SER A 9 -16.94 -24.19 40.09
N VAL A 10 -17.84 -23.88 39.18
CA VAL A 10 -17.53 -23.84 37.75
C VAL A 10 -16.47 -22.74 37.58
N PRO A 11 -15.28 -23.02 37.04
CA PRO A 11 -14.40 -21.94 36.60
C PRO A 11 -15.18 -21.22 35.50
N SER A 12 -15.54 -19.96 35.76
CA SER A 12 -16.11 -19.08 34.75
C SER A 12 -15.13 -19.07 33.57
N CYS A 13 -15.48 -19.81 32.52
CA CYS A 13 -14.84 -19.66 31.23
C CYS A 13 -15.07 -18.21 30.86
N LYS A 14 -14.05 -17.36 31.05
CA LYS A 14 -14.04 -16.02 30.47
C LYS A 14 -14.26 -16.23 28.99
N VAL A 15 -15.44 -15.82 28.51
CA VAL A 15 -15.72 -15.66 27.09
C VAL A 15 -14.53 -14.87 26.52
N PRO A 16 -13.92 -15.28 25.40
CA PRO A 16 -12.98 -14.40 24.72
C PRO A 16 -13.73 -13.09 24.52
N VAL A 17 -13.15 -11.97 24.94
CA VAL A 17 -13.73 -10.65 24.67
C VAL A 17 -14.11 -10.63 23.20
N ALA A 18 -15.41 -10.49 22.91
CA ALA A 18 -15.87 -10.36 21.54
C ALA A 18 -15.14 -9.15 20.94
N MET A 19 -14.24 -9.41 19.98
CA MET A 19 -13.69 -8.33 19.19
C MET A 19 -14.87 -7.58 18.60
N SER A 20 -14.86 -6.26 18.74
CA SER A 20 -15.91 -5.45 18.14
C SER A 20 -15.88 -5.68 16.62
N GLU A 21 -17.04 -5.66 15.97
CA GLU A 21 -17.15 -5.83 14.52
C GLU A 21 -16.27 -4.80 13.77
N GLU A 22 -16.02 -3.65 14.40
CA GLU A 22 -15.15 -2.58 13.93
C GLU A 22 -13.65 -2.94 14.04
N ASP A 23 -13.23 -3.57 15.15
CA ASP A 23 -11.84 -4.05 15.32
C ASP A 23 -11.51 -5.20 14.35
N GLU A 24 -12.47 -6.09 14.06
CA GLU A 24 -12.30 -7.18 13.09
C GLU A 24 -12.15 -6.63 11.66
N ALA A 25 -13.00 -5.67 11.27
CA ALA A 25 -12.90 -5.02 9.97
C ALA A 25 -11.56 -4.26 9.80
N ALA A 26 -11.09 -3.57 10.83
CA ALA A 26 -9.79 -2.90 10.81
C ALA A 26 -8.63 -3.89 10.66
N ALA A 27 -8.68 -5.04 11.36
CA ALA A 27 -7.68 -6.08 11.25
C ALA A 27 -7.65 -6.72 9.85
N ILE A 28 -8.82 -6.95 9.24
CA ILE A 28 -8.94 -7.46 7.87
C ILE A 28 -8.35 -6.47 6.87
N THR A 29 -8.72 -5.18 6.96
CA THR A 29 -8.16 -4.13 6.10
C THR A 29 -6.64 -4.06 6.23
N SER A 30 -6.11 -4.05 7.46
CA SER A 30 -4.66 -4.04 7.69
C SER A 30 -3.96 -5.25 7.08
N TYR A 31 -4.56 -6.44 7.19
CA TYR A 31 -4.02 -7.65 6.57
C TYR A 31 -4.03 -7.57 5.03
N ILE A 32 -5.11 -7.05 4.43
CA ILE A 32 -5.23 -6.87 2.98
C ILE A 32 -4.14 -5.91 2.49
N THR A 33 -4.03 -4.72 3.09
CA THR A 33 -2.98 -3.75 2.74
C THR A 33 -1.59 -4.35 2.85
N ALA A 34 -1.33 -5.16 3.89
CA ALA A 34 -0.05 -5.85 4.04
C ALA A 34 0.26 -6.81 2.88
N GLN A 35 -0.74 -7.44 2.27
CA GLN A 35 -0.55 -8.28 1.09
C GLN A 35 -0.36 -7.48 -0.19
N GLU A 36 -1.12 -6.39 -0.37
CA GLU A 36 -0.95 -5.48 -1.50
C GLU A 36 0.47 -4.89 -1.52
N VAL A 37 0.97 -4.43 -0.36
CA VAL A 37 2.35 -3.94 -0.19
C VAL A 37 3.37 -5.01 -0.58
N LYS A 38 3.23 -6.24 -0.08
CA LYS A 38 4.13 -7.35 -0.45
C LYS A 38 4.10 -7.64 -1.95
N CYS A 39 2.91 -7.58 -2.56
CA CYS A 39 2.73 -7.82 -3.97
C CYS A 39 3.50 -6.80 -4.81
N VAL A 40 3.39 -5.53 -4.46
CA VAL A 40 4.11 -4.43 -5.14
C VAL A 40 5.61 -4.56 -4.99
N LEU A 41 6.12 -4.89 -3.79
CA LEU A 41 7.55 -5.11 -3.56
C LEU A 41 8.07 -6.28 -4.40
N HIS A 42 7.31 -7.37 -4.49
CA HIS A 42 7.66 -8.50 -5.34
C HIS A 42 7.71 -8.12 -6.83
N TRP A 43 6.74 -7.34 -7.31
CA TRP A 43 6.77 -6.82 -8.69
C TRP A 43 7.99 -5.94 -8.93
N TYR A 44 8.31 -5.05 -7.98
CA TYR A 44 9.46 -4.15 -8.06
C TYR A 44 10.79 -4.89 -8.26
N GLU A 45 10.99 -6.00 -7.55
CA GLU A 45 12.18 -6.85 -7.73
C GLU A 45 12.30 -7.37 -9.18
N SER A 46 11.16 -7.70 -9.81
CA SER A 46 11.10 -8.19 -11.19
C SER A 46 11.22 -7.10 -12.26
N TRP A 47 11.06 -5.83 -11.90
CA TRP A 47 11.08 -4.71 -12.84
C TRP A 47 12.49 -4.37 -13.31
N SER A 48 12.60 -4.10 -14.61
CA SER A 48 13.79 -3.53 -15.23
C SER A 48 14.04 -2.09 -14.80
N GLY A 49 15.26 -1.59 -15.01
CA GLY A 49 15.62 -0.19 -14.73
C GLY A 49 14.62 0.83 -15.29
N PRO A 50 14.27 0.79 -16.60
CA PRO A 50 13.27 1.71 -17.17
C PRO A 50 11.88 1.62 -16.52
N GLN A 51 11.45 0.42 -16.09
CA GLN A 51 10.19 0.23 -15.38
C GLN A 51 10.23 0.85 -13.99
N ARG A 52 11.35 0.70 -13.26
CA ARG A 52 11.57 1.36 -11.96
C ARG A 52 11.59 2.88 -12.11
N GLU A 53 12.24 3.43 -13.15
CA GLU A 53 12.19 4.87 -13.44
C GLU A 53 10.76 5.36 -13.72
N ARG A 54 9.94 4.56 -14.41
CA ARG A 54 8.53 4.91 -14.62
C ARG A 54 7.77 4.92 -13.30
N PHE A 55 7.94 3.88 -12.50
CA PHE A 55 7.33 3.79 -11.18
C PHE A 55 7.74 4.95 -10.26
N LEU A 56 9.01 5.36 -10.29
CA LEU A 56 9.51 6.51 -9.51
C LEU A 56 8.74 7.79 -9.85
N ARG A 57 8.57 8.08 -11.14
CA ARG A 57 7.79 9.25 -11.57
C ARG A 57 6.36 9.19 -11.09
N ASP A 58 5.70 8.04 -11.25
CA ASP A 58 4.31 7.87 -10.81
C ASP A 58 4.19 8.02 -9.28
N LEU A 59 5.17 7.54 -8.50
CA LEU A 59 5.22 7.69 -7.04
C LEU A 59 5.44 9.15 -6.60
N VAL A 60 6.35 9.88 -7.25
CA VAL A 60 6.56 11.32 -7.00
C VAL A 60 5.29 12.11 -7.26
N LEU A 61 4.61 11.83 -8.38
CA LEU A 61 3.35 12.50 -8.74
C LEU A 61 2.28 12.31 -7.67
N LYS A 62 2.14 11.09 -7.14
CA LYS A 62 1.20 10.80 -6.06
C LYS A 62 1.58 11.45 -4.74
N ALA A 63 2.88 11.67 -4.47
CA ALA A 63 3.36 12.35 -3.28
C ALA A 63 3.24 13.89 -3.35
N THR A 64 3.11 14.47 -4.55
CA THR A 64 2.99 15.93 -4.76
C THR A 64 1.72 16.33 -5.52
N PRO A 65 0.52 16.18 -4.93
CA PRO A 65 -0.77 16.37 -5.63
C PRO A 65 -1.13 17.81 -6.06
N GLY A 66 -0.20 18.76 -6.04
CA GLY A 66 -0.48 20.19 -6.32
C GLY A 66 0.27 20.81 -7.50
N LYS A 67 1.20 20.11 -8.16
CA LYS A 67 2.18 20.75 -9.07
C LYS A 67 2.23 20.20 -10.50
N LEU A 68 1.42 19.19 -10.84
CA LEU A 68 1.48 18.56 -12.18
C LEU A 68 0.14 18.07 -12.76
N CYS A 69 -0.99 18.67 -12.38
CA CYS A 69 -2.32 18.19 -12.80
C CYS A 69 -2.74 18.55 -14.23
N ALA A 70 -2.05 19.43 -14.97
CA ALA A 70 -2.56 19.87 -16.29
C ALA A 70 -1.94 19.16 -17.50
N LEU A 71 -0.69 18.69 -17.41
CA LEU A 71 0.06 18.20 -18.59
C LEU A 71 0.15 16.67 -18.70
N LEU A 72 0.19 15.95 -17.58
CA LEU A 72 0.35 14.49 -17.60
C LEU A 72 -0.95 13.76 -17.95
N ASP A 73 -2.08 14.19 -17.40
CA ASP A 73 -3.40 13.62 -17.70
C ASP A 73 -3.74 13.80 -19.19
N GLY A 74 -3.38 14.94 -19.78
CA GLY A 74 -3.58 15.22 -21.20
C GLY A 74 -2.73 14.34 -22.13
N LEU A 75 -1.53 13.93 -21.72
CA LEU A 75 -0.63 13.11 -22.54
C LEU A 75 -0.95 11.61 -22.46
N GLN A 76 -1.41 11.12 -21.32
CA GLN A 76 -1.86 9.72 -21.19
C GLN A 76 -3.20 9.46 -21.89
N ALA A 77 -4.12 10.44 -21.90
CA ALA A 77 -5.40 10.33 -22.60
C ALA A 77 -5.26 10.31 -24.14
N LEU A 78 -4.15 10.82 -24.69
CA LEU A 78 -3.90 10.87 -26.14
C LEU A 78 -3.24 9.59 -26.69
N GLY A 79 -2.82 8.66 -25.84
CA GLY A 79 -2.13 7.42 -26.21
C GLY A 79 -3.04 6.19 -26.18
N VAL A 80 -4.15 6.19 -26.92
CA VAL A 80 -4.93 4.96 -27.12
C VAL A 80 -4.15 4.06 -28.08
N SER A 81 -3.45 3.08 -27.55
CA SER A 81 -2.85 1.99 -28.34
C SER A 81 -3.84 0.84 -28.44
N ASP A 82 -4.09 0.33 -29.65
CA ASP A 82 -4.89 -0.89 -29.89
C ASP A 82 -4.22 -2.19 -29.37
N ARG A 83 -3.04 -2.09 -28.73
CA ARG A 83 -2.33 -3.22 -28.16
C ARG A 83 -2.81 -3.50 -26.74
N ALA A 84 -3.05 -4.78 -26.43
CA ALA A 84 -3.31 -5.22 -25.07
C ALA A 84 -2.24 -4.69 -24.10
N PRO A 85 -2.62 -4.19 -22.90
CA PRO A 85 -1.67 -3.63 -21.95
C PRO A 85 -0.64 -4.69 -21.54
N SER A 86 0.60 -4.25 -21.30
CA SER A 86 1.63 -5.15 -20.77
C SER A 86 1.31 -5.54 -19.32
N ILE A 87 1.90 -6.63 -18.83
CA ILE A 87 1.76 -7.04 -17.42
C ILE A 87 2.17 -5.92 -16.46
N PHE A 88 3.21 -5.17 -16.81
CA PHE A 88 3.67 -4.02 -16.05
C PHE A 88 2.61 -2.91 -15.96
N GLU A 89 1.91 -2.63 -17.05
CA GLU A 89 0.81 -1.65 -17.05
C GLU A 89 -0.35 -2.12 -16.16
N CYS A 90 -0.66 -3.41 -16.18
CA CYS A 90 -1.66 -3.98 -15.27
C CYS A 90 -1.23 -3.85 -13.79
N GLN A 91 0.05 -4.12 -13.50
CA GLN A 91 0.63 -3.97 -12.15
C GLN A 91 0.57 -2.52 -11.67
N LEU A 92 0.94 -1.54 -12.50
CA LEU A 92 0.87 -0.12 -12.14
C LEU A 92 -0.56 0.35 -11.90
N ARG A 93 -1.53 -0.13 -12.68
CA ARG A 93 -2.95 0.18 -12.47
C ARG A 93 -3.45 -0.33 -11.12
N LEU A 94 -3.13 -1.57 -10.77
CA LEU A 94 -3.48 -2.14 -9.46
C LEU A 94 -2.80 -1.38 -8.33
N TRP A 95 -1.49 -1.13 -8.45
CA TRP A 95 -0.77 -0.32 -7.47
C TRP A 95 -1.39 1.07 -7.29
N THR A 96 -1.79 1.74 -8.39
CA THR A 96 -2.43 3.06 -8.29
C THR A 96 -3.71 3.01 -7.47
N GLN A 97 -4.55 2.01 -7.72
CA GLN A 97 -5.81 1.81 -6.97
C GLN A 97 -5.54 1.53 -5.48
N TRP A 98 -4.61 0.62 -5.19
CA TRP A 98 -4.24 0.28 -3.81
C TRP A 98 -3.63 1.48 -3.08
N PHE A 99 -2.66 2.16 -3.70
CA PHE A 99 -1.99 3.31 -3.10
C PHE A 99 -2.97 4.44 -2.76
N GLU A 100 -3.98 4.67 -3.61
CA GLU A 100 -5.05 5.64 -3.35
C GLU A 100 -5.96 5.23 -2.18
N SER A 101 -6.21 3.93 -1.98
CA SER A 101 -7.01 3.44 -0.86
C SER A 101 -6.24 3.34 0.46
N TRP A 102 -4.91 3.29 0.42
CA TRP A 102 -4.07 3.27 1.63
C TRP A 102 -4.13 4.58 2.40
N SER A 103 -4.14 4.46 3.73
CA SER A 103 -3.90 5.57 4.66
C SER A 103 -2.46 6.10 4.54
N GLU A 104 -2.22 7.27 5.11
CA GLU A 104 -0.89 7.88 5.12
C GLU A 104 0.15 6.98 5.82
N ASP A 105 -0.21 6.38 6.95
CA ASP A 105 0.66 5.46 7.68
C ASP A 105 1.01 4.22 6.86
N GLU A 106 0.05 3.68 6.10
CA GLU A 106 0.28 2.53 5.21
C GLU A 106 1.19 2.90 4.04
N ARG A 107 1.03 4.10 3.46
CA ARG A 107 1.93 4.63 2.41
C ARG A 107 3.34 4.84 2.94
N ASN A 108 3.48 5.39 4.14
CA ASN A 108 4.77 5.57 4.81
C ASN A 108 5.40 4.20 5.13
N GLY A 109 4.61 3.24 5.59
CA GLY A 109 5.03 1.86 5.80
C GLY A 109 5.51 1.17 4.52
N PHE A 110 4.85 1.43 3.39
CA PHE A 110 5.29 0.98 2.07
C PHE A 110 6.65 1.58 1.70
N LEU A 111 6.83 2.90 1.83
CA LEU A 111 8.12 3.57 1.55
C LEU A 111 9.26 3.01 2.40
N ASN A 112 9.02 2.78 3.69
CA ASN A 112 10.01 2.18 4.60
C ASN A 112 10.44 0.77 4.15
N ARG A 113 9.49 -0.05 3.65
CA ARG A 113 9.82 -1.39 3.12
C ARG A 113 10.52 -1.31 1.77
N LEU A 114 10.15 -0.34 0.94
CA LEU A 114 10.82 -0.09 -0.33
C LEU A 114 12.26 0.38 -0.12
N GLU A 115 12.52 1.18 0.91
CA GLU A 115 13.86 1.62 1.30
C GLU A 115 14.73 0.45 1.77
N GLN A 116 14.15 -0.48 2.52
CA GLN A 116 14.84 -1.72 2.91
C GLN A 116 15.24 -2.57 1.68
N ALA A 117 14.43 -2.55 0.62
CA ALA A 117 14.71 -3.28 -0.62
C ALA A 117 15.71 -2.53 -1.52
N ASP A 118 15.58 -1.20 -1.64
CA ASP A 118 16.42 -0.33 -2.47
C ASP A 118 16.47 1.10 -1.89
N ALA A 119 17.45 1.33 -1.02
CA ALA A 119 17.67 2.64 -0.40
C ALA A 119 18.05 3.73 -1.42
N GLY A 120 18.72 3.35 -2.52
CA GLY A 120 19.10 4.30 -3.57
C GLY A 120 17.88 4.83 -4.33
N PHE A 121 16.91 3.96 -4.59
CA PHE A 121 15.63 4.33 -5.19
C PHE A 121 14.86 5.32 -4.31
N VAL A 122 14.73 5.03 -3.01
CA VAL A 122 13.96 5.90 -2.09
C VAL A 122 14.68 7.24 -1.84
N ALA A 123 16.02 7.25 -1.78
CA ALA A 123 16.78 8.49 -1.73
C ALA A 123 16.50 9.38 -2.95
N ARG A 124 16.44 8.80 -4.15
CA ARG A 124 16.07 9.53 -5.37
C ARG A 124 14.64 10.05 -5.33
N PHE A 125 13.69 9.27 -4.83
CA PHE A 125 12.31 9.73 -4.62
C PHE A 125 12.26 10.99 -3.76
N TYR A 126 12.92 11.00 -2.59
CA TYR A 126 12.93 12.19 -1.73
C TYR A 126 13.63 13.39 -2.37
N GLN A 127 14.70 13.17 -3.15
CA GLN A 127 15.36 14.23 -3.91
C GLN A 127 14.41 14.86 -4.94
N GLU A 128 13.67 14.04 -5.70
CA GLU A 128 12.72 14.51 -6.71
C GLU A 128 11.54 15.26 -6.07
N VAL A 129 10.96 14.74 -4.98
CA VAL A 129 9.90 15.43 -4.22
C VAL A 129 10.39 16.78 -3.67
N ALA A 130 11.59 16.84 -3.10
CA ALA A 130 12.17 18.08 -2.61
C ALA A 130 12.42 19.09 -3.74
N ALA A 131 12.91 18.64 -4.90
CA ALA A 131 13.12 19.49 -6.08
C ALA A 131 11.80 20.09 -6.58
N THR A 132 10.72 19.30 -6.64
CA THR A 132 9.38 19.79 -6.99
C THR A 132 8.82 20.78 -5.95
N SER A 133 9.25 20.67 -4.70
CA SER A 133 8.84 21.56 -3.60
C SER A 133 9.44 22.97 -3.69
N CYS A 134 10.63 23.11 -4.28
CA CYS A 134 11.45 24.33 -4.23
C CYS A 134 11.38 25.27 -5.45
N GLN A 135 10.49 25.04 -6.42
CA GLN A 135 10.31 26.00 -7.54
C GLN A 135 9.32 27.12 -7.15
N PRO A 136 9.71 28.41 -7.28
CA PRO A 136 8.86 29.57 -6.98
C PRO A 136 7.73 29.78 -8.01
#